data_AF-A0A2H8TLV7-F1
#
_entry.id   AF-A0A2H8TLV7-F1
#
_cell.length_a   1.000
_cell.length_b   1.000
_cell.length_c   1.000
_cell.angle_alpha   90.00
_cell.angle_beta   90.00
_cell.angle_gamma   90.00
#
_symmetry.space_group_name_H-M   'P 1'
#
loop_
_entity.id
_entity.type
_entity.pdbx_description
1 polymer ?
#
loop_
_entity_poly.entity_id
_entity_poly.type
_entity_poly.pdbx_seq_one_letter_code
_entity_poly.pdbx_strand_id
1 'polypeptide(L)'
;MIILFKKKKNRSSNALFELAWQGDGSVCFRANNGKYVSTKRSGHLYANVDAIDDACKYFFYLINRPILVLKCEQGFVGYKSSSSLRLECNKASYETIQVERSDKGIVFFKGQTNKYWHANDESISVESDVPEGFFIELREPTRICIKSVTGYYLSAGKNGMFKLGDGDYNNATKWEY
;
A
#
# COMPACT_ATOMS: atom_id res chain seq x y z
N MET A 1 12.06 7.67 6.19
CA MET A 1 12.22 7.33 4.75
C MET A 1 11.64 8.50 3.95
N ILE A 2 12.51 9.31 3.34
CA ILE A 2 12.09 10.49 2.58
C ILE A 2 11.59 10.01 1.22
N ILE A 3 10.35 10.33 0.87
CA ILE A 3 9.83 10.00 -0.46
C ILE A 3 10.48 10.94 -1.47
N LEU A 4 11.59 10.45 -2.00
CA LEU A 4 12.42 11.07 -3.01
C LEU A 4 12.06 10.49 -4.38
N PHE A 5 11.21 11.17 -5.15
CA PHE A 5 11.24 11.01 -6.59
C PHE A 5 12.41 11.84 -7.14
N LYS A 6 13.47 11.18 -7.63
CA LYS A 6 14.79 11.75 -7.97
C LYS A 6 14.77 12.78 -9.12
N LYS A 7 15.61 13.81 -8.98
CA LYS A 7 16.23 14.73 -9.96
C LYS A 7 15.33 15.51 -10.94
N LYS A 8 14.86 16.68 -10.47
CA LYS A 8 14.80 17.91 -11.30
C LYS A 8 15.49 19.03 -10.53
N LYS A 9 16.37 19.78 -11.19
CA LYS A 9 17.42 20.68 -10.63
C LYS A 9 16.93 21.85 -9.74
N ASN A 10 15.63 22.00 -9.45
CA ASN A 10 15.02 23.20 -8.85
C ASN A 10 13.98 22.94 -7.74
N ARG A 11 14.01 21.82 -6.98
CA ARG A 11 13.06 21.62 -5.87
C ARG A 11 13.65 22.08 -4.54
N SER A 12 13.05 23.13 -3.96
CA SER A 12 13.35 23.62 -2.61
C SER A 12 12.99 22.55 -1.55
N SER A 13 13.68 22.57 -0.40
CA SER A 13 13.33 21.76 0.77
C SER A 13 11.88 21.96 1.22
N ASN A 14 11.28 23.12 0.91
CA ASN A 14 9.89 23.45 1.23
C ASN A 14 8.86 22.60 0.44
N ALA A 15 9.30 21.90 -0.61
CA ALA A 15 8.46 20.99 -1.39
C ALA A 15 8.61 19.52 -0.93
N LEU A 16 9.35 19.27 0.15
CA LEU A 16 9.58 17.93 0.69
C LEU A 16 8.67 17.68 1.89
N PHE A 17 8.02 16.51 1.86
CA PHE A 17 7.18 16.02 2.94
C PHE A 17 7.56 14.58 3.27
N GLU A 18 7.50 14.26 4.55
CA GLU A 18 7.52 12.88 5.03
C GLU A 18 6.07 12.38 5.11
N LEU A 19 5.81 11.20 4.53
CA LEU A 19 4.55 10.48 4.74
C LEU A 19 4.66 9.66 6.03
N ALA A 20 3.97 10.12 7.06
CA ALA A 20 3.82 9.43 8.33
C ALA A 20 2.55 8.57 8.30
N TRP A 21 2.70 7.31 7.89
CA TRP A 21 1.62 6.33 7.86
C TRP A 21 1.18 5.94 9.28
N GLN A 22 -0.12 5.89 9.50
CA GLN A 22 -0.75 5.57 10.78
C GLN A 22 -1.27 4.13 10.79
N GLY A 23 -1.58 3.61 11.98
CA GLY A 23 -2.11 2.25 12.14
C GLY A 23 -3.46 2.02 11.46
N ASP A 24 -4.29 3.07 11.38
CA ASP A 24 -5.66 3.07 10.84
C ASP A 24 -5.72 3.28 9.31
N GLY A 25 -4.57 3.22 8.61
CA GLY A 25 -4.48 3.43 7.17
C GLY A 25 -4.48 4.90 6.74
N SER A 26 -4.65 5.84 7.67
CA SER A 26 -4.46 7.25 7.37
C SER A 26 -2.98 7.60 7.21
N VAL A 27 -2.71 8.71 6.55
CA VAL A 27 -1.37 9.26 6.35
C VAL A 27 -1.36 10.73 6.73
N CYS A 28 -0.34 11.12 7.48
CA CYS A 28 -0.06 12.52 7.82
C CYS A 28 1.14 13.00 7.00
N PHE A 29 1.14 14.27 6.59
CA PHE A 29 2.26 14.88 5.89
C PHE A 29 3.05 15.75 6.86
N ARG A 30 4.29 15.38 7.15
CA ARG A 30 5.20 16.21 7.95
C ARG A 30 6.05 17.06 7.02
N ALA A 31 5.96 18.38 7.16
CA ALA A 31 6.72 19.33 6.36
C ALA A 31 8.14 19.51 6.91
N ASN A 32 9.00 20.21 6.15
CA ASN A 32 10.38 20.47 6.54
C ASN A 32 10.55 21.38 7.78
N ASN A 33 9.49 22.08 8.20
CA ASN A 33 9.45 22.83 9.47
C ASN A 33 9.15 21.94 10.69
N GLY A 34 9.04 20.62 10.49
CA GLY A 34 8.78 19.63 11.53
C GLY A 34 7.31 19.48 11.92
N LYS A 35 6.41 20.33 11.40
CA LYS A 35 4.96 20.31 11.68
C LYS A 35 4.20 19.44 10.70
N TYR A 36 3.04 18.95 11.12
CA TYR A 36 2.08 18.26 10.27
C TYR A 36 1.20 19.25 9.50
N VAL A 37 0.84 18.86 8.28
CA VAL A 37 -0.15 19.56 7.45
C VAL A 37 -1.55 19.24 7.96
N SER A 38 -2.34 20.28 8.22
CA SER A 38 -3.73 20.21 8.65
C SER A 38 -4.66 20.90 7.66
N THR A 39 -5.91 20.46 7.61
CA THR A 39 -6.97 21.09 6.82
C THR A 39 -7.80 22.03 7.70
N LYS A 40 -7.78 23.33 7.43
CA LYS A 40 -8.67 24.30 8.10
C LYS A 40 -10.12 24.10 7.66
N ARG A 41 -11.09 24.60 8.44
CA ARG A 41 -12.52 24.62 8.05
C ARG A 41 -12.79 25.24 6.67
N SER A 42 -11.92 26.16 6.24
CA SER A 42 -11.95 26.78 4.90
C SER A 42 -11.44 25.90 3.74
N GLY A 43 -10.92 24.68 4.01
CA GLY A 43 -10.30 23.79 3.02
C GLY A 43 -8.81 24.02 2.77
N HIS A 44 -8.26 25.17 3.18
CA HIS A 44 -6.82 25.44 3.06
C HIS A 44 -5.95 24.48 3.90
N LEU A 45 -4.77 24.16 3.36
CA LEU A 45 -3.76 23.33 4.01
C LEU A 45 -2.67 24.18 4.67
N TYR A 46 -2.30 23.84 5.91
CA TYR A 46 -1.24 24.54 6.66
C TYR A 46 -0.37 23.57 7.46
N ALA A 47 0.95 23.74 7.39
CA ALA A 47 1.92 22.97 8.16
C ALA A 47 2.21 23.65 9.52
N ASN A 48 1.29 23.54 10.47
CA ASN A 48 1.35 24.24 11.76
C ASN A 48 1.00 23.36 12.97
N VAL A 49 0.74 22.07 12.77
CA VAL A 49 0.31 21.16 13.85
C VAL A 49 1.50 20.37 14.40
N ASP A 50 1.63 20.32 15.73
CA ASP A 50 2.69 19.57 16.41
C ASP A 50 2.31 18.11 16.68
N ALA A 51 1.07 17.87 17.10
CA ALA A 51 0.55 16.55 17.44
C ALA A 51 -0.57 16.16 16.49
N ILE A 52 -0.53 14.93 15.98
CA ILE A 52 -1.50 14.44 15.00
C ILE A 52 -2.92 14.47 15.60
N ASP A 53 -3.83 15.12 14.88
CA ASP A 53 -5.27 15.09 15.10
C ASP A 53 -6.00 14.66 13.82
N ASP A 54 -7.32 14.56 13.87
CA ASP A 54 -8.12 14.12 12.72
C ASP A 54 -8.06 15.10 11.54
N ALA A 55 -7.81 16.40 11.79
CA ALA A 55 -7.68 17.40 10.72
C ALA A 55 -6.38 17.25 9.91
N CYS A 56 -5.40 16.50 10.44
CA CYS A 56 -4.14 16.17 9.79
C CYS A 56 -4.11 14.79 9.13
N LYS A 57 -5.18 13.99 9.29
CA LYS A 57 -5.28 12.66 8.71
C LYS A 57 -5.86 12.71 7.30
N TYR A 58 -5.16 12.09 6.37
CA TYR A 58 -5.58 11.93 4.99
C TYR A 58 -5.65 10.46 4.62
N PHE A 59 -6.38 10.15 3.54
CA PHE A 59 -6.47 8.79 3.01
C PHE A 59 -5.87 8.74 1.61
N PHE A 60 -5.03 7.74 1.38
CA PHE A 60 -4.31 7.59 0.12
C PHE A 60 -5.04 6.64 -0.82
N TYR A 61 -5.16 7.04 -2.08
CA TYR A 61 -5.62 6.18 -3.17
C TYR A 61 -4.68 6.30 -4.36
N LEU A 62 -4.23 5.17 -4.89
CA LEU A 62 -3.43 5.12 -6.11
C LEU A 62 -4.34 5.12 -7.34
N ILE A 63 -4.80 6.31 -7.74
CA ILE A 63 -5.91 6.42 -8.68
C ILE A 63 -5.58 6.03 -10.13
N ASN A 64 -4.32 6.15 -10.51
CA ASN A 64 -3.81 5.87 -11.85
C ASN A 64 -3.39 4.40 -12.04
N ARG A 65 -3.79 3.51 -11.13
CA ARG A 65 -3.60 2.06 -11.18
C ARG A 65 -4.88 1.32 -10.75
N PRO A 66 -5.94 1.34 -11.56
CA PRO A 66 -7.14 0.53 -11.30
C PRO A 66 -6.86 -0.98 -11.46
N ILE A 67 -5.77 -1.33 -12.14
CA ILE A 67 -5.23 -2.67 -12.28
C ILE A 67 -3.77 -2.62 -11.83
N LEU A 68 -3.39 -3.48 -10.89
CA LEU A 68 -2.04 -3.63 -10.36
C LEU A 68 -1.38 -4.90 -10.90
N VAL A 69 -0.06 -4.83 -11.00
CA VAL A 69 0.83 -5.99 -11.15
C VAL A 69 1.86 -5.85 -10.05
N LEU A 70 2.00 -6.85 -9.18
CA LEU A 70 2.94 -6.79 -8.07
C LEU A 70 4.17 -7.64 -8.37
N LYS A 71 5.33 -7.10 -8.03
CA LYS A 71 6.62 -7.81 -8.15
C LYS A 71 7.48 -7.57 -6.92
N CYS A 72 8.11 -8.64 -6.43
CA CYS A 72 9.17 -8.57 -5.42
C CYS A 72 10.49 -9.07 -6.01
N GLU A 73 11.53 -9.22 -5.17
CA GLU A 73 12.85 -9.68 -5.61
C GLU A 73 12.85 -11.11 -6.18
N GLN A 74 11.87 -11.94 -5.79
CA GLN A 74 11.75 -13.33 -6.24
C GLN A 74 11.02 -13.48 -7.58
N GLY A 75 10.26 -12.47 -8.00
CA GLY A 75 9.44 -12.52 -9.22
C GLY A 75 8.11 -11.79 -9.09
N PHE A 76 7.21 -12.06 -10.03
CA PHE A 76 5.87 -11.52 -10.03
C PHE A 76 4.94 -12.30 -9.09
N VAL A 77 3.91 -11.62 -8.61
CA VAL A 77 2.74 -12.25 -8.00
C VAL A 77 1.89 -12.88 -9.10
N GLY A 78 1.57 -14.16 -8.94
CA GLY A 78 0.66 -14.89 -9.82
C GLY A 78 0.22 -16.22 -9.25
N TYR A 79 -0.69 -16.92 -9.94
CA TYR A 79 -1.21 -18.20 -9.48
C TYR A 79 -0.10 -19.26 -9.37
N LYS A 80 -0.16 -20.07 -8.31
CA LYS A 80 0.76 -21.18 -8.08
C LYS A 80 0.82 -22.14 -9.27
N SER A 81 -0.35 -22.51 -9.78
CA SER A 81 -0.56 -23.33 -10.99
C SER A 81 -1.87 -22.92 -11.66
N SER A 82 -2.12 -23.40 -12.88
CA SER A 82 -3.35 -23.10 -13.64
C SER A 82 -4.64 -23.56 -12.96
N SER A 83 -4.57 -24.54 -12.07
CA SER A 83 -5.70 -25.09 -11.32
C SER A 83 -5.78 -24.59 -9.87
N SER A 84 -4.85 -23.73 -9.44
CA SER A 84 -4.79 -23.26 -8.06
C SER A 84 -5.23 -21.81 -7.96
N LEU A 85 -6.11 -21.53 -7.00
CA LEU A 85 -6.52 -20.17 -6.66
C LEU A 85 -5.52 -19.47 -5.72
N ARG A 86 -4.49 -20.18 -5.24
CA ARG A 86 -3.44 -19.62 -4.39
C ARG A 86 -2.42 -18.85 -5.21
N LEU A 87 -1.97 -17.73 -4.68
CA LEU A 87 -0.95 -16.87 -5.25
C LEU A 87 0.43 -17.18 -4.66
N GLU A 88 1.46 -17.07 -5.49
CA GLU A 88 2.88 -17.10 -5.13
C GLU A 88 3.57 -15.86 -5.72
N CYS A 89 4.71 -15.46 -5.17
CA CYS A 89 5.43 -14.25 -5.56
C CYS A 89 6.79 -14.50 -6.25
N ASN A 90 7.00 -15.70 -6.79
CA ASN A 90 8.21 -16.09 -7.53
C ASN A 90 7.93 -16.44 -9.00
N LYS A 91 6.84 -15.91 -9.57
CA LYS A 91 6.40 -16.26 -10.93
C LYS A 91 7.17 -15.47 -11.98
N ALA A 92 7.40 -16.10 -13.13
CA ALA A 92 7.95 -15.44 -14.31
C ALA A 92 6.90 -14.56 -15.03
N SER A 93 5.64 -15.00 -15.00
CA SER A 93 4.49 -14.25 -15.53
C SER A 93 3.71 -13.62 -14.39
N TYR A 94 3.10 -12.47 -14.63
CA TYR A 94 2.27 -11.76 -13.67
C TYR A 94 0.80 -12.09 -13.81
N GLU A 95 0.08 -11.99 -12.69
CA GLU A 95 -1.37 -11.84 -12.68
C GLU A 95 -1.76 -10.38 -12.47
N THR A 96 -2.88 -10.00 -13.10
CA THR A 96 -3.46 -8.67 -12.94
C THR A 96 -4.42 -8.65 -11.76
N ILE A 97 -4.30 -7.63 -10.91
CA ILE A 97 -5.11 -7.46 -9.71
C ILE A 97 -5.97 -6.23 -9.90
N GLN A 98 -7.30 -6.39 -9.92
CA GLN A 98 -8.21 -5.26 -9.94
C GLN A 98 -8.27 -4.61 -8.55
N VAL A 99 -8.21 -3.28 -8.51
CA VAL A 99 -8.27 -2.49 -7.27
C VAL A 99 -9.60 -1.77 -7.19
N GLU A 100 -10.41 -2.17 -6.22
CA GLU A 100 -11.69 -1.51 -5.90
C GLU A 100 -11.50 -0.59 -4.70
N ARG A 101 -11.97 0.66 -4.77
CA ARG A 101 -11.84 1.62 -3.68
C ARG A 101 -13.03 1.51 -2.75
N SER A 102 -12.76 1.62 -1.45
CA SER A 102 -13.75 1.75 -0.39
C SER A 102 -13.45 2.98 0.46
N ASP A 103 -14.19 3.18 1.54
CA ASP A 103 -14.06 4.34 2.40
C ASP A 103 -12.73 4.37 3.15
N LYS A 104 -12.29 5.59 3.53
CA LYS A 104 -11.13 5.80 4.43
C LYS A 104 -9.84 5.11 3.97
N GLY A 105 -9.53 5.20 2.68
CA GLY A 105 -8.28 4.68 2.10
C GLY A 105 -8.26 3.17 1.92
N ILE A 106 -9.33 2.46 2.30
CA ILE A 106 -9.44 1.02 2.12
C ILE A 106 -9.56 0.71 0.63
N VAL A 107 -8.87 -0.35 0.20
CA VAL A 107 -9.04 -0.97 -1.10
C VAL A 107 -9.31 -2.46 -0.96
N PHE A 108 -9.99 -3.02 -1.95
CA PHE A 108 -10.19 -4.45 -2.12
C PHE A 108 -9.47 -4.92 -3.37
N PHE A 109 -8.91 -6.13 -3.32
CA PHE A 109 -8.21 -6.74 -4.43
C PHE A 109 -9.04 -7.89 -5.01
N LYS A 110 -9.22 -7.89 -6.34
CA LYS A 110 -9.92 -8.95 -7.07
C LYS A 110 -9.02 -9.54 -8.16
N GLY A 111 -9.19 -10.83 -8.42
CA GLY A 111 -8.66 -11.44 -9.64
C GLY A 111 -9.59 -11.28 -10.83
N GLN A 112 -9.21 -11.90 -11.94
CA GLN A 112 -9.94 -11.84 -13.20
C GLN A 112 -11.32 -12.51 -13.15
N THR A 113 -11.54 -13.44 -12.20
CA THR A 113 -12.79 -14.16 -11.99
C THR A 113 -13.83 -13.37 -11.17
N ASN A 114 -13.57 -12.09 -10.88
CA ASN A 114 -14.36 -11.26 -9.97
C ASN A 114 -14.40 -11.75 -8.51
N LYS A 115 -13.62 -12.76 -8.14
CA LYS A 115 -13.42 -13.16 -6.74
C LYS A 115 -12.41 -12.25 -6.05
N TYR A 116 -12.66 -11.95 -4.78
CA TYR A 116 -11.78 -11.19 -3.93
C TYR A 116 -10.62 -12.04 -3.40
N TRP A 117 -9.55 -11.34 -3.06
CA TRP A 117 -8.48 -11.92 -2.26
C TRP A 117 -9.00 -12.34 -0.88
N HIS A 118 -8.56 -13.52 -0.46
CA HIS A 118 -8.62 -14.00 0.91
C HIS A 118 -7.17 -14.11 1.43
N ALA A 119 -6.86 -13.44 2.53
CA ALA A 119 -5.50 -13.29 3.03
C ALA A 119 -5.35 -13.78 4.47
N ASN A 120 -4.39 -14.68 4.67
CA ASN A 120 -4.00 -15.16 6.01
C ASN A 120 -2.49 -15.32 6.12
N ASP A 121 -2.02 -15.80 7.27
CA ASP A 121 -0.60 -16.02 7.60
C ASP A 121 0.01 -17.29 6.98
N GLU A 122 -0.77 -18.02 6.19
CA GLU A 122 -0.31 -19.17 5.42
C GLU A 122 -0.21 -18.86 3.92
N SER A 123 -1.22 -18.20 3.35
CA SER A 123 -1.28 -17.89 1.91
C SER A 123 -2.27 -16.77 1.57
N ILE A 124 -2.16 -16.26 0.34
CA ILE A 124 -3.20 -15.45 -0.31
C ILE A 124 -3.88 -16.29 -1.40
N SER A 125 -5.20 -16.34 -1.42
CA SER A 125 -6.01 -16.98 -2.46
C SER A 125 -7.02 -16.04 -3.09
N VAL A 126 -7.51 -16.36 -4.29
CA VAL A 126 -8.47 -15.53 -5.05
C VAL A 126 -9.78 -16.29 -5.25
N GLU A 127 -10.53 -16.42 -4.17
CA GLU A 127 -11.73 -17.29 -4.12
C GLU A 127 -12.91 -16.69 -3.36
N SER A 128 -12.72 -15.58 -2.65
CA SER A 128 -13.73 -15.02 -1.76
C SER A 128 -14.82 -14.27 -2.52
N ASP A 129 -16.06 -14.40 -2.06
CA ASP A 129 -17.18 -13.53 -2.46
C ASP A 129 -17.28 -12.26 -1.58
N VAL A 130 -16.60 -12.27 -0.44
CA VAL A 130 -16.59 -11.15 0.52
C VAL A 130 -15.25 -10.41 0.42
N PRO A 131 -15.25 -9.08 0.28
CA PRO A 131 -14.02 -8.31 0.21
C PRO A 131 -13.29 -8.25 1.56
N GLU A 132 -11.98 -8.43 1.53
CA GLU A 132 -11.08 -8.11 2.64
C GLU A 132 -10.36 -6.79 2.37
N GLY A 133 -10.33 -5.93 3.39
CA GLY A 133 -9.77 -4.58 3.28
C GLY A 133 -8.26 -4.53 3.40
N PHE A 134 -7.64 -3.69 2.56
CA PHE A 134 -6.22 -3.37 2.61
C PHE A 134 -5.98 -1.86 2.48
N PHE A 135 -4.82 -1.42 2.94
CA PHE A 135 -4.26 -0.09 2.72
C PHE A 135 -3.04 -0.20 1.80
N ILE A 136 -2.95 0.69 0.83
CA ILE A 136 -1.74 0.86 0.01
C ILE A 136 -0.91 1.98 0.62
N GLU A 137 0.30 1.63 1.05
CA GLU A 137 1.25 2.59 1.60
C GLU A 137 2.34 2.88 0.58
N LEU A 138 2.34 4.08 0.00
CA LEU A 138 3.45 4.54 -0.84
C LEU A 138 4.68 4.80 0.04
N ARG A 139 5.65 3.88 -0.03
CA ARG A 139 6.86 3.89 0.79
C ARG A 139 8.08 4.36 0.00
N GLU A 140 8.13 4.04 -1.30
CA GLU A 140 9.19 4.44 -2.21
C GLU A 140 8.59 4.89 -3.56
N PRO A 141 9.35 5.58 -4.42
CA PRO A 141 8.85 6.09 -5.71
C PRO A 141 8.09 5.09 -6.56
N THR A 142 8.57 3.86 -6.60
CA THR A 142 8.02 2.79 -7.43
C THR A 142 7.69 1.57 -6.60
N ARG A 143 7.62 1.71 -5.27
CA ARG A 143 7.27 0.59 -4.39
C ARG A 143 6.26 0.95 -3.32
N ILE A 144 5.31 0.05 -3.14
CA ILE A 144 4.27 0.12 -2.11
C ILE A 144 4.48 -0.99 -1.08
N CYS A 145 4.03 -0.74 0.14
CA CYS A 145 3.67 -1.80 1.07
C CYS A 145 2.15 -1.93 1.07
N ILE A 146 1.65 -3.13 1.29
CA ILE A 146 0.22 -3.41 1.35
C ILE A 146 -0.06 -3.98 2.73
N LYS A 147 -0.94 -3.31 3.48
CA LYS A 147 -1.29 -3.65 4.85
C LYS A 147 -2.74 -4.10 4.91
N SER A 148 -3.03 -5.23 5.52
CA SER A 148 -4.41 -5.60 5.85
C SER A 148 -4.98 -4.64 6.88
N VAL A 149 -6.30 -4.44 6.87
CA VAL A 149 -7.03 -3.72 7.94
C VAL A 149 -6.84 -4.35 9.32
N THR A 150 -6.39 -5.60 9.40
CA THR A 150 -6.05 -6.28 10.67
C THR A 150 -4.65 -5.92 11.19
N GLY A 151 -3.87 -5.14 10.43
CA GLY A 151 -2.59 -4.58 10.87
C GLY A 151 -1.35 -5.25 10.30
N TYR A 152 -1.49 -6.38 9.58
CA TYR A 152 -0.37 -7.16 9.05
C TYR A 152 -0.04 -6.80 7.60
N TYR A 153 1.25 -6.81 7.25
CA TYR A 153 1.72 -6.52 5.89
C TYR A 153 1.78 -7.77 5.03
N LEU A 154 1.51 -7.60 3.72
CA LEU A 154 1.83 -8.64 2.74
C LEU A 154 3.35 -8.85 2.67
N SER A 155 3.75 -10.11 2.75
CA SER A 155 5.15 -10.51 2.82
C SER A 155 5.48 -11.64 1.86
N ALA A 156 6.65 -11.55 1.24
CA ALA A 156 7.30 -12.60 0.48
C ALA A 156 8.14 -13.46 1.42
N GLY A 157 7.80 -14.75 1.54
CA GLY A 157 8.55 -15.74 2.28
C GLY A 157 9.45 -16.60 1.38
N LYS A 158 10.03 -17.66 1.97
CA LYS A 158 10.86 -18.62 1.22
C LYS A 158 10.05 -19.32 0.13
N ASN A 159 10.72 -19.70 -0.97
CA ASN A 159 10.15 -20.45 -2.08
C ASN A 159 8.88 -19.82 -2.69
N GLY A 160 8.83 -18.49 -2.79
CA GLY A 160 7.70 -17.78 -3.39
C GLY A 160 6.46 -17.68 -2.51
N MET A 161 6.52 -18.07 -1.23
CA MET A 161 5.41 -17.93 -0.30
C MET A 161 4.90 -16.48 -0.28
N PHE A 162 3.60 -16.28 -0.46
CA PHE A 162 2.95 -14.98 -0.45
C PHE A 162 1.79 -15.02 0.54
N LYS A 163 1.87 -14.20 1.58
CA LYS A 163 0.99 -14.27 2.75
C LYS A 163 0.97 -12.97 3.56
N LEU A 164 0.16 -12.91 4.61
CA LEU A 164 0.33 -11.92 5.68
C LEU A 164 1.54 -12.29 6.56
N GLY A 165 2.41 -11.31 6.77
CA GLY A 165 3.57 -11.39 7.65
C GLY A 165 3.30 -10.74 9.00
N ASP A 166 4.25 -9.95 9.47
CA ASP A 166 4.10 -9.16 10.70
C ASP A 166 3.49 -7.77 10.44
N GLY A 167 3.29 -7.01 11.52
CA GLY A 167 2.78 -5.64 11.49
C GLY A 167 3.87 -4.56 11.46
N ASP A 168 5.15 -4.91 11.38
CA ASP A 168 6.25 -3.95 11.31
C ASP A 168 6.59 -3.64 9.85
N TYR A 169 6.43 -2.37 9.46
CA TYR A 169 6.73 -1.93 8.10
C TYR A 169 8.19 -2.18 7.69
N ASN A 170 9.13 -2.27 8.66
CA ASN A 170 10.53 -2.55 8.36
C ASN A 170 10.72 -3.96 7.77
N ASN A 171 9.84 -4.90 8.13
CA ASN A 171 9.87 -6.27 7.64
C ASN A 171 8.90 -6.50 6.46
N ALA A 172 8.05 -5.52 6.17
CA ALA A 172 7.12 -5.58 5.05
C ALA A 172 7.86 -5.69 3.71
N THR A 173 7.33 -6.52 2.82
CA THR A 173 7.82 -6.56 1.44
C THR A 173 7.42 -5.27 0.72
N LYS A 174 8.38 -4.68 -0.01
CA LYS A 174 8.16 -3.50 -0.85
C LYS A 174 7.91 -3.97 -2.27
N TRP A 175 6.68 -3.85 -2.72
CA TRP A 175 6.21 -4.37 -4.01
C TRP A 175 6.35 -3.31 -5.09
N GLU A 176 7.02 -3.64 -6.20
CA GLU A 176 6.96 -2.87 -7.43
C GLU A 176 5.55 -2.98 -8.05
N TYR A 177 5.02 -1.88 -8.61
CA TYR A 177 3.62 -1.72 -9.03
C TYR A 177 3.40 -0.87 -10.29
#